data_AF-A0A2X2M6F0-F1
#
_entry.id   AF-A0A2X2M6F0-F1
#
_cell.length_a   1.000
_cell.length_b   1.000
_cell.length_c   1.000
_cell.angle_alpha   90.00
_cell.angle_beta   90.00
_cell.angle_gamma   90.00
#
_symmetry.space_group_name_H-M   'P 1'
#
loop_
_entity.id
_entity.type
_entity.pdbx_description
1 polymer ?
#
loop_
_entity_poly.entity_id
_entity_poly.type
_entity_poly.pdbx_seq_one_letter_code
_entity_poly.pdbx_strand_id
1 'polypeptide(L)'
;MTTDRIFDTAFFTVAHGGMPMLWANFFWVWGHPEVYIVILPAFGIYSEIIPTFARKRLFGHQSMVWATAGIAFLSFLVWVHHFFTMGNGALINSFFSISQC
;
A
#
# COMPACT_ATOMS: atom_id res chain seq x y z
N MET A 1 16.17 -8.91 5.60
CA MET A 1 17.65 -8.99 5.38
C MET A 1 18.39 -9.69 6.52
N THR A 2 17.74 -10.15 7.59
CA THR A 2 18.42 -10.81 8.72
C THR A 2 19.26 -12.01 8.29
N THR A 3 18.75 -12.83 7.37
CA THR A 3 19.48 -13.99 6.84
C THR A 3 20.70 -13.58 6.03
N ASP A 4 20.57 -12.57 5.15
CA ASP A 4 21.71 -12.05 4.37
C ASP A 4 22.77 -11.37 5.25
N ARG A 5 22.40 -10.94 6.46
CA ARG A 5 23.31 -10.24 7.38
C ARG A 5 23.99 -11.13 8.42
N ILE A 6 23.36 -12.24 8.80
CA ILE A 6 23.76 -13.04 9.97
C ILE A 6 24.07 -14.48 9.58
N PHE A 7 23.47 -14.99 8.51
CA PHE A 7 23.57 -16.39 8.10
C PHE A 7 24.19 -16.56 6.69
N ASP A 8 24.90 -15.53 6.20
CA ASP A 8 25.59 -15.49 4.90
C ASP A 8 24.72 -15.93 3.70
N THR A 9 23.40 -15.71 3.77
CA THR A 9 22.54 -15.88 2.59
C THR A 9 22.73 -14.72 1.61
N ALA A 10 22.32 -14.92 0.35
CA ALA A 10 22.55 -13.94 -0.73
C ALA A 10 21.28 -13.62 -1.52
N PHE A 11 20.15 -13.39 -0.86
CA PHE A 11 18.90 -13.06 -1.54
C PHE A 11 18.95 -11.69 -2.24
N PHE A 12 19.61 -10.71 -1.63
CA PHE A 12 19.61 -9.31 -2.07
C PHE A 12 21.00 -8.77 -2.43
N THR A 13 22.08 -9.47 -2.05
CA THR A 13 23.46 -9.04 -2.28
C THR A 13 23.94 -9.33 -3.71
N VAL A 14 24.26 -8.29 -4.49
CA VAL A 14 24.69 -8.41 -5.90
C VAL A 14 25.97 -9.22 -6.06
N ALA A 15 26.93 -9.07 -5.14
CA ALA A 15 28.23 -9.76 -5.22
C ALA A 15 28.11 -11.29 -5.30
N HIS A 16 26.98 -11.85 -4.86
CA HIS A 16 26.69 -13.28 -4.86
C HIS A 16 25.44 -13.62 -5.70
N GLY A 17 25.05 -12.75 -6.65
CA GLY A 17 23.96 -12.99 -7.59
C GLY A 17 22.55 -12.64 -7.09
N GLY A 18 22.43 -12.05 -5.89
CA GLY A 18 21.16 -11.59 -5.34
C GLY A 18 20.60 -10.33 -6.02
N MET A 19 19.32 -10.03 -5.77
CA MET A 19 18.61 -8.91 -6.38
C MET A 19 18.17 -7.88 -5.33
N PRO A 20 18.85 -6.72 -5.20
CA PRO A 20 18.45 -5.69 -4.23
C PRO A 20 17.00 -5.23 -4.41
N MET A 21 16.55 -5.17 -5.67
CA MET A 21 15.19 -4.79 -6.03
C MET A 21 14.10 -5.70 -5.48
N LEU A 22 14.43 -6.97 -5.21
CA LEU A 22 13.48 -7.92 -4.63
C LEU A 22 13.08 -7.50 -3.22
N TRP A 23 14.01 -6.92 -2.45
CA TRP A 23 13.70 -6.42 -1.11
C TRP A 23 12.72 -5.25 -1.18
N ALA A 24 12.95 -4.28 -2.07
CA ALA A 24 12.07 -3.14 -2.25
C ALA A 24 10.66 -3.60 -2.67
N ASN A 25 10.55 -4.60 -3.55
CA ASN A 25 9.26 -5.17 -3.92
C ASN A 25 8.54 -5.79 -2.71
N PHE A 26 9.19 -6.65 -1.93
CA PHE A 26 8.57 -7.24 -0.73
C PHE A 26 8.19 -6.20 0.31
N PHE A 27 9.07 -5.22 0.54
CA PHE A 27 8.81 -4.15 1.48
C PHE A 27 7.55 -3.38 1.08
N TRP A 28 7.40 -2.99 -0.19
CA TRP A 28 6.27 -2.17 -0.60
C TRP A 28 4.96 -2.93 -0.82
N VAL A 29 5.02 -4.22 -1.16
CA VAL A 29 3.83 -5.10 -1.12
C VAL A 29 3.18 -5.07 0.27
N TRP A 30 3.96 -4.97 1.33
CA TRP A 30 3.45 -4.75 2.69
C TRP A 30 3.22 -3.26 3.01
N GLY A 31 4.19 -2.41 2.70
CA GLY A 31 4.26 -1.03 3.16
C GLY A 31 3.17 -0.15 2.59
N HIS A 32 2.65 -0.46 1.40
CA HIS A 32 1.54 0.29 0.87
C HIS A 32 0.18 -0.09 1.49
N PRO A 33 -0.17 -1.37 1.67
CA PRO A 33 -1.29 -1.73 2.54
C PRO A 33 -1.16 -1.17 3.97
N GLU A 34 0.04 -1.11 4.53
CA GLU A 34 0.27 -0.61 5.89
C GLU A 34 -0.15 0.86 6.06
N VAL A 35 0.16 1.75 5.11
CA VAL A 35 -0.32 3.14 5.19
C VAL A 35 -1.85 3.23 5.17
N TYR A 36 -2.55 2.27 4.56
CA TYR A 36 -4.01 2.19 4.63
C TYR A 36 -4.52 1.62 5.95
N ILE A 37 -3.81 0.66 6.54
CA ILE A 37 -4.13 0.18 7.90
C ILE A 37 -4.07 1.35 8.91
N VAL A 38 -3.15 2.30 8.72
CA VAL A 38 -3.06 3.50 9.56
C VAL A 38 -4.22 4.48 9.30
N ILE A 39 -4.60 4.73 8.04
CA ILE A 39 -5.60 5.77 7.71
C ILE A 39 -7.06 5.32 7.88
N LEU A 40 -7.38 4.04 7.65
CA LEU A 40 -8.75 3.54 7.70
C LEU A 40 -9.41 3.71 9.09
N PRO A 41 -8.73 3.47 10.22
CA PRO A 41 -9.26 3.80 11.55
C PRO A 41 -9.56 5.29 11.72
N ALA A 42 -8.70 6.16 11.19
CA ALA A 42 -8.93 7.60 11.24
C ALA A 42 -10.21 7.99 10.48
N PHE A 43 -10.48 7.39 9.31
CA PHE A 43 -11.75 7.58 8.61
C PHE A 43 -12.96 7.14 9.45
N GLY A 44 -12.85 6.01 10.16
CA GLY A 44 -13.88 5.56 11.11
C GLY A 44 -14.15 6.58 12.22
N ILE A 45 -13.08 7.10 12.85
CA ILE A 45 -13.18 8.13 13.90
C ILE A 45 -13.89 9.38 13.38
N TYR A 46 -13.50 9.91 12.22
CA TYR A 46 -14.13 11.10 11.64
C TYR A 46 -15.58 10.86 11.23
N SER A 47 -15.93 9.63 10.84
CA SER A 47 -17.31 9.24 10.50
C SER A 47 -18.26 9.30 11.69
N GLU A 48 -17.75 9.28 12.93
CA GLU A 48 -18.56 9.44 14.15
C GLU A 48 -18.52 10.88 14.66
N ILE A 49 -17.33 11.50 14.69
CA ILE A 49 -17.15 12.87 15.20
C ILE A 49 -17.98 13.87 14.38
N ILE A 50 -17.86 13.84 13.05
CA ILE A 50 -18.48 14.87 12.20
C ILE A 50 -20.01 14.85 12.32
N PRO A 51 -20.72 13.71 12.16
CA PRO A 51 -22.18 13.65 12.34
C PRO A 51 -22.64 14.05 13.73
N THR A 52 -21.90 13.63 14.77
CA THR A 52 -22.21 13.94 16.17
C THR A 52 -22.26 15.45 16.40
N PHE A 53 -21.20 16.17 16.02
CA PHE A 53 -21.14 17.62 16.24
C PHE A 53 -21.94 18.42 15.21
N ALA A 54 -22.21 17.86 14.02
CA ALA A 54 -23.12 18.46 13.05
C ALA A 54 -24.61 18.27 13.42
N ARG A 55 -24.93 17.39 14.38
CA ARG A 55 -26.30 16.97 14.74
C ARG A 55 -27.10 16.50 13.51
N LYS A 56 -26.41 15.80 12.60
CA LYS A 56 -26.99 15.23 11.39
C LYS A 56 -26.57 13.76 11.30
N ARG A 57 -27.36 12.95 10.59
CA ARG A 57 -26.96 11.58 10.29
C ARG A 57 -25.80 11.58 9.28
N LEU A 58 -24.95 10.56 9.38
CA LEU A 58 -23.92 10.31 8.38
C LEU A 58 -24.59 10.05 7.02
N PHE A 59 -24.26 10.86 6.02
CA PHE A 59 -24.77 10.69 4.67
C PHE A 59 -24.12 9.48 4.00
N GLY A 60 -24.93 8.60 3.42
CA GLY A 60 -24.42 7.50 2.60
C GLY A 60 -23.60 6.45 3.35
N HIS A 61 -23.97 6.09 4.58
CA HIS A 61 -23.25 5.09 5.39
C HIS A 61 -22.92 3.79 4.63
N GLN A 62 -23.88 3.23 3.88
CA GLN A 62 -23.65 2.04 3.05
C GLN A 62 -22.56 2.27 1.98
N SER A 63 -22.57 3.43 1.33
CA SER A 63 -21.54 3.82 0.35
C SER A 63 -20.17 3.92 1.02
N MET A 64 -20.08 4.50 2.22
CA MET A 64 -18.82 4.59 2.97
C MET A 64 -18.26 3.22 3.35
N VAL A 65 -19.11 2.27 3.75
CA VAL A 65 -18.68 0.89 4.06
C VAL A 65 -18.11 0.22 2.82
N TRP A 66 -18.81 0.30 1.69
CA TRP A 66 -18.32 -0.28 0.42
C TRP A 66 -17.06 0.42 -0.09
N ALA A 67 -16.96 1.75 0.04
CA ALA A 67 -15.76 2.49 -0.32
C ALA A 67 -14.57 2.06 0.55
N THR A 68 -14.77 1.90 1.85
CA THR A 68 -13.72 1.45 2.78
C THR A 68 -13.25 0.03 2.45
N ALA A 69 -14.18 -0.89 2.16
CA ALA A 69 -13.84 -2.24 1.72
C ALA A 69 -13.11 -2.24 0.37
N GLY A 70 -13.54 -1.39 -0.57
CA GLY A 70 -12.88 -1.19 -1.86
C GLY A 70 -11.44 -0.69 -1.72
N ILE A 71 -11.20 0.32 -0.87
CA ILE A 71 -9.86 0.81 -0.56
C ILE A 71 -8.99 -0.29 0.04
N ALA A 72 -9.52 -1.06 1.00
CA ALA A 72 -8.79 -2.16 1.61
C ALA A 72 -8.36 -3.20 0.57
N PHE A 73 -9.22 -3.56 -0.38
CA PHE A 73 -8.87 -4.46 -1.48
C PHE A 73 -7.84 -3.86 -2.45
N LEU A 74 -8.09 -2.64 -2.94
CA LEU A 74 -7.24 -1.97 -3.93
C LEU A 74 -5.84 -1.63 -3.37
N SER A 75 -5.70 -1.51 -2.05
CA SER A 75 -4.40 -1.25 -1.40
C SER A 75 -3.31 -2.27 -1.78
N PHE A 76 -3.70 -3.49 -2.14
CA PHE A 76 -2.80 -4.56 -2.56
C PHE A 76 -2.46 -4.54 -4.05
N LEU A 77 -2.96 -3.58 -4.84
CA LEU A 77 -2.80 -3.55 -6.30
C LEU A 77 -1.98 -2.36 -6.82
N VAL A 78 -1.41 -1.53 -5.94
CA VAL A 78 -0.82 -0.25 -6.35
C VAL A 78 0.66 -0.06 -5.95
N TRP A 79 1.23 -0.93 -5.10
CA TRP A 79 2.51 -0.71 -4.41
C TRP A 79 3.74 -0.32 -5.26
N VAL A 80 3.74 -0.64 -6.56
CA VAL A 80 4.85 -0.34 -7.47
C VAL A 80 5.09 1.16 -7.66
N HIS A 81 4.11 2.03 -7.35
CA HIS A 81 4.29 3.48 -7.46
C HIS A 81 5.43 4.03 -6.59
N HIS A 82 5.82 3.31 -5.54
CA HIS A 82 6.94 3.70 -4.69
C HIS A 82 8.31 3.58 -5.36
N PHE A 83 8.39 2.90 -6.51
CA PHE A 83 9.65 2.63 -7.20
C PHE A 83 9.54 2.68 -8.73
N PHE A 84 8.70 3.57 -9.27
CA PHE A 84 8.58 3.80 -10.72
C PHE A 84 9.89 4.17 -11.42
N THR A 85 10.83 4.79 -10.69
CA THR A 85 12.14 5.22 -11.22
C THR A 85 13.19 4.11 -11.23
N MET A 86 12.85 2.88 -10.81
CA MET A 86 13.79 1.76 -10.69
C MET A 86 13.85 0.85 -11.92
N GLY A 87 13.43 1.35 -13.09
CA GLY A 87 13.66 0.70 -14.39
C GLY A 87 12.59 -0.32 -14.82
N ASN A 88 11.38 -0.25 -14.27
CA ASN A 88 10.26 -1.06 -14.74
C ASN A 88 9.87 -0.72 -16.18
N GLY A 89 9.31 -1.71 -16.90
CA GLY A 89 8.78 -1.50 -18.24
C GLY A 89 7.60 -0.54 -18.28
N ALA A 90 7.43 0.17 -19.40
CA ALA A 90 6.40 1.20 -19.57
C ALA A 90 4.98 0.70 -19.24
N LEU A 91 4.62 -0.51 -19.70
CA LEU A 91 3.30 -1.11 -19.44
C LEU A 91 3.02 -1.33 -17.95
N ILE A 92 4.04 -1.77 -17.18
CA ILE A 92 3.91 -1.98 -15.73
C ILE A 92 3.67 -0.64 -15.05
N ASN A 93 4.50 0.37 -15.36
CA ASN A 93 4.33 1.71 -14.80
C ASN A 93 2.97 2.32 -15.16
N SER A 94 2.50 2.15 -16.40
CA SER A 94 1.17 2.63 -16.81
C SER A 94 0.04 1.93 -16.05
N PHE A 95 0.07 0.61 -15.89
CA PHE A 95 -0.95 -0.12 -15.13
C PHE A 95 -1.03 0.40 -13.69
N PHE A 96 0.12 0.43 -13.00
CA PHE A 96 0.19 0.83 -11.60
C PHE A 96 -0.12 2.32 -11.39
N SER A 97 0.17 3.16 -12.40
CA SER A 97 -0.22 4.57 -12.39
C SER A 97 -1.74 4.75 -12.52
N ILE A 98 -2.42 3.94 -13.34
CA ILE A 98 -3.87 4.02 -13.53
C ILE A 98 -4.60 3.49 -12.29
N SER A 99 -4.12 2.38 -11.71
CA SER A 99 -4.75 1.78 -10.52
C SER A 99 -4.72 2.66 -9.27
N GLN A 100 -3.90 3.72 -9.26
CA GLN A 100 -3.80 4.67 -8.15
C GLN A 100 -4.71 5.91 -8.30
N CYS A 101 -5.33 6.11 -9.48
CA CYS A 101 -6.35 7.14 -9.69
C CYS A 101 -7.71 6.70 -9.14
#